data_AF-A0A238XV71-F1
#
_entry.id   AF-A0A238XV71-F1
#
_cell.length_a   1.000
_cell.length_b   1.000
_cell.length_c   1.000
_cell.angle_alpha   90.00
_cell.angle_beta   90.00
_cell.angle_gamma   90.00
#
_symmetry.space_group_name_H-M   'P 1'
#
loop_
_entity.id
_entity.type
_entity.pdbx_description
1 polymer ?
#
loop_
_entity_poly.entity_id
_entity_poly.type
_entity_poly.pdbx_seq_one_letter_code
_entity_poly.pdbx_strand_id
1 'polypeptide(L)'
;MSTDANDSDPSTDTIKEKRKTVLDEVEELRQDVKKETGSELAYIKTNINLAKDELLNDGEYNYCVRLALIQLNRAVVHEEGRVATLKRIEDFRDKLAEKAALPPRDQVTR
;
A
#
# COMPACT_ATOMS: atom_id res chain seq x y z
N MET A 1 28.66 31.68 -10.97
CA MET A 1 27.20 31.67 -11.16
C MET A 1 26.86 30.23 -11.55
N SER A 2 26.45 29.41 -10.59
CA SER A 2 25.04 29.12 -10.22
C SER A 2 24.42 28.15 -11.24
N THR A 3 24.39 26.85 -10.92
CA THR A 3 23.18 26.04 -10.55
C THR A 3 22.32 25.70 -11.78
N ASP A 4 21.84 24.49 -12.05
CA ASP A 4 21.67 23.25 -11.28
C ASP A 4 21.65 22.06 -12.26
N ALA A 5 22.09 20.91 -11.77
CA ALA A 5 21.71 19.63 -12.35
C ALA A 5 20.21 19.43 -12.14
N ASN A 6 19.45 19.31 -13.22
CA ASN A 6 18.09 18.78 -13.17
C ASN A 6 17.98 17.65 -14.19
N ASP A 7 18.80 16.63 -13.99
CA ASP A 7 18.57 15.30 -14.54
C ASP A 7 17.36 14.73 -13.78
N SER A 8 16.16 15.07 -14.25
CA SER A 8 14.96 14.31 -13.91
C SER A 8 15.14 12.91 -14.49
N ASP A 9 15.69 12.02 -13.69
CA ASP A 9 15.98 10.64 -14.05
C ASP A 9 14.66 9.93 -14.43
N PRO A 10 14.46 9.49 -15.70
CA PRO A 10 13.21 8.89 -16.18
C PRO A 10 12.83 7.60 -15.42
N SER A 11 13.78 7.03 -14.68
CA SER A 11 13.53 5.92 -13.77
C SER A 11 12.66 6.31 -12.57
N THR A 12 12.76 7.54 -12.08
CA THR A 12 12.03 8.02 -10.88
C THR A 12 10.55 8.24 -11.19
N ASP A 13 10.24 8.84 -12.34
CA ASP A 13 8.85 9.02 -12.80
C ASP A 13 8.15 7.67 -12.99
N THR A 14 8.87 6.68 -13.52
CA THR A 14 8.36 5.32 -13.69
C THR A 14 8.07 4.61 -12.35
N ILE A 15 8.90 4.86 -11.32
CA ILE A 15 8.68 4.28 -9.98
C ILE A 15 7.49 4.96 -9.29
N LYS A 16 7.38 6.29 -9.38
CA LYS A 16 6.24 7.04 -8.83
C LYS A 16 4.92 6.59 -9.46
N GLU A 17 4.88 6.41 -10.78
CA GLU A 17 3.70 5.89 -11.48
C GLU A 17 3.33 4.48 -11.03
N LYS A 18 4.31 3.57 -10.92
CA LYS A 18 4.07 2.20 -10.41
C LYS A 18 3.53 2.19 -8.99
N ARG A 19 4.10 3.03 -8.11
CA ARG A 19 3.63 3.16 -6.73
C ARG A 19 2.19 3.69 -6.68
N LYS A 20 1.87 4.69 -7.50
CA LYS A 20 0.50 5.20 -7.63
C LYS A 20 -0.48 4.11 -8.05
N THR A 21 -0.16 3.33 -9.10
CA THR A 21 -1.01 2.22 -9.56
C THR A 21 -1.28 1.21 -8.46
N VAL A 22 -0.24 0.82 -7.71
CA VAL A 22 -0.40 -0.11 -6.58
C VAL A 22 -1.29 0.47 -5.48
N LEU A 23 -1.17 1.75 -5.16
CA LEU A 23 -2.03 2.41 -4.17
C LEU A 23 -3.48 2.53 -4.63
N ASP A 24 -3.70 2.80 -5.92
CA ASP A 24 -5.04 2.86 -6.52
C ASP A 24 -5.72 1.48 -6.44
N GLU A 25 -4.99 0.39 -6.72
CA GLU A 25 -5.50 -0.99 -6.57
C GLU A 25 -5.83 -1.34 -5.09
N VAL A 26 -5.00 -0.92 -4.13
CA VAL A 26 -5.26 -1.15 -2.70
C VAL A 26 -6.47 -0.34 -2.21
N GLU A 27 -6.65 0.87 -2.72
CA GLU A 27 -7.83 1.69 -2.41
C GLU A 27 -9.10 1.08 -3.04
N GLU A 28 -9.03 0.53 -4.25
CA GLU A 28 -10.14 -0.23 -4.86
C GLU A 28 -10.52 -1.43 -3.99
N LEU A 29 -9.54 -2.25 -3.57
CA LEU A 29 -9.78 -3.36 -2.64
C LEU A 29 -10.42 -2.88 -1.33
N ARG A 30 -9.99 -1.74 -0.78
CA ARG A 30 -10.61 -1.16 0.41
C ARG A 30 -12.08 -0.80 0.19
N GLN A 31 -12.44 -0.28 -0.97
CA GLN A 31 -13.82 0.03 -1.30
C GLN A 31 -14.65 -1.24 -1.48
N ASP A 32 -14.09 -2.28 -2.10
CA ASP A 32 -14.76 -3.57 -2.25
C ASP A 32 -15.01 -4.21 -0.89
N VAL A 33 -14.01 -4.26 -0.01
CA VAL A 33 -14.20 -4.74 1.37
C VAL A 33 -15.21 -3.87 2.13
N LYS A 34 -15.22 -2.54 1.96
CA LYS A 34 -16.23 -1.66 2.59
C LYS A 34 -17.64 -1.99 2.09
N LYS A 35 -17.83 -2.20 0.78
CA LYS A 35 -19.13 -2.58 0.20
C LYS A 35 -19.61 -3.93 0.74
N GLU A 36 -18.70 -4.88 0.87
CA GLU A 36 -19.02 -6.23 1.35
C GLU A 36 -19.30 -6.26 2.86
N THR A 37 -18.48 -5.60 3.68
CA THR A 37 -18.51 -5.64 5.15
C THR A 37 -19.37 -4.56 5.81
N GLY A 38 -19.73 -3.50 5.07
CA GLY A 38 -20.34 -2.29 5.63
C GLY A 38 -19.43 -1.50 6.60
N SER A 39 -18.19 -1.96 6.83
CA SER A 39 -17.29 -1.34 7.80
C SER A 39 -16.48 -0.20 7.17
N GLU A 40 -16.48 0.96 7.84
CA GLU A 40 -15.53 2.03 7.51
C GLU A 40 -14.15 1.65 8.05
N LEU A 41 -13.36 0.99 7.20
CA LEU A 41 -11.98 0.55 7.50
C LEU A 41 -11.01 1.74 7.58
N ALA A 42 -11.27 2.70 8.47
CA ALA A 42 -10.55 3.97 8.56
C ALA A 42 -9.04 3.79 8.84
N TYR A 43 -8.68 2.77 9.62
CA TYR A 43 -7.28 2.43 9.92
C TYR A 43 -6.49 1.98 8.67
N ILE A 44 -7.16 1.36 7.69
CA ILE A 44 -6.53 0.96 6.42
C ILE A 44 -6.24 2.19 5.57
N LYS A 45 -7.18 3.15 5.56
CA LYS A 45 -7.00 4.43 4.86
C LYS A 45 -5.78 5.21 5.38
N THR A 46 -5.50 5.13 6.68
CA THR A 46 -4.28 5.72 7.26
C THR A 46 -3.02 5.10 6.66
N ASN A 47 -2.95 3.78 6.55
CA ASN A 47 -1.80 3.09 5.95
C ASN A 47 -1.62 3.39 4.46
N ILE A 48 -2.72 3.49 3.71
CA ILE A 48 -2.68 3.91 2.30
C ILE A 48 -2.17 5.36 2.19
N ASN A 49 -2.60 6.25 3.08
CA ASN A 49 -2.13 7.64 3.09
C ASN A 49 -0.66 7.76 3.48
N LEU A 50 -0.17 6.95 4.42
CA LEU A 50 1.26 6.88 4.73
C LEU A 50 2.06 6.43 3.50
N ALA A 51 1.59 5.43 2.77
CA ALA A 51 2.25 4.94 1.57
C ALA A 51 2.26 5.96 0.39
N LYS A 52 1.45 7.03 0.45
CA LYS A 52 1.47 8.13 -0.53
C LYS A 52 2.59 9.14 -0.27
N ASP A 53 3.27 9.07 0.88
CA ASP A 53 4.38 9.96 1.17
C ASP A 53 5.54 9.69 0.18
N GLU A 54 5.91 10.72 -0.58
CA GLU A 54 6.96 10.64 -1.59
C GLU A 54 8.36 10.44 -0.98
N LEU A 55 8.51 10.67 0.32
CA LEU A 55 9.78 10.49 1.04
C LEU A 55 10.07 9.04 1.41
N LEU A 56 9.12 8.12 1.25
CA LEU A 56 9.33 6.71 1.59
C LEU A 56 10.31 6.02 0.64
N ASN A 57 11.26 5.29 1.22
CA ASN A 57 12.05 4.33 0.44
C ASN A 57 11.19 3.13 0.01
N ASP A 58 11.67 2.33 -0.96
CA ASP A 58 10.91 1.18 -1.49
C ASP A 58 10.51 0.16 -0.39
N GLY A 59 11.35 0.01 0.63
CA GLY A 59 11.09 -0.87 1.76
C GLY A 59 9.91 -0.40 2.61
N GLU A 60 9.93 0.87 3.01
CA GLU A 60 8.88 1.52 3.80
C GLU A 60 7.56 1.58 3.03
N TYR A 61 7.61 1.94 1.75
CA TYR A 61 6.47 1.91 0.84
C TYR A 61 5.82 0.51 0.79
N ASN A 62 6.61 -0.52 0.48
CA ASN A 62 6.11 -1.90 0.41
C ASN A 62 5.56 -2.38 1.76
N TYR A 63 6.16 -1.93 2.88
CA TYR A 63 5.66 -2.24 4.21
C TYR A 63 4.27 -1.67 4.45
N CYS A 64 4.06 -0.38 4.18
CA CYS A 64 2.76 0.26 4.36
C CYS A 64 1.68 -0.40 3.49
N VAL A 65 2.00 -0.73 2.24
CA VAL A 65 1.08 -1.45 1.34
C VAL A 65 0.76 -2.84 1.87
N ARG A 66 1.76 -3.64 2.28
CA ARG A 66 1.53 -4.99 2.83
C ARG A 66 0.71 -4.94 4.12
N LEU A 67 0.94 -3.95 4.97
CA LEU A 67 0.16 -3.78 6.21
C LEU A 67 -1.31 -3.48 5.90
N ALA A 68 -1.58 -2.61 4.92
CA ALA A 68 -2.93 -2.34 4.44
C ALA A 68 -3.61 -3.61 3.91
N LEU A 69 -2.92 -4.43 3.12
CA LEU A 69 -3.45 -5.70 2.59
C LEU A 69 -3.73 -6.73 3.68
N ILE A 70 -2.85 -6.88 4.67
CA ILE A 70 -3.08 -7.77 5.83
C ILE A 70 -4.34 -7.35 6.59
N GLN A 71 -4.51 -6.04 6.76
CA GLN A 71 -5.68 -5.47 7.43
C GLN A 71 -6.97 -5.66 6.62
N LEU A 72 -6.90 -5.53 5.29
CA LEU A 72 -8.02 -5.83 4.39
C LEU A 72 -8.39 -7.31 4.48
N ASN A 73 -7.41 -8.21 4.42
CA ASN A 73 -7.64 -9.65 4.56
C ASN A 73 -8.35 -9.97 5.89
N ARG A 74 -7.86 -9.44 7.02
CA ARG A 74 -8.51 -9.60 8.33
C ARG A 74 -9.95 -9.06 8.38
N ALA A 75 -10.23 -7.96 7.70
CA ALA A 75 -11.58 -7.39 7.63
C ALA A 75 -12.54 -8.29 6.83
N VAL A 76 -12.03 -9.04 5.86
CA VAL A 76 -12.81 -9.97 5.02
C VAL A 76 -13.05 -11.33 5.71
N VAL A 77 -12.13 -11.80 6.57
CA VAL A 77 -12.10 -13.15 7.19
C VAL A 77 -13.28 -13.48 8.12
N HIS A 78 -14.31 -12.63 8.22
CA HIS A 78 -15.42 -12.83 9.16
C HIS A 78 -16.75 -13.30 8.54
N GLU A 79 -16.89 -13.47 7.21
CA GLU A 79 -18.15 -13.93 6.61
C GLU A 79 -17.99 -14.92 5.45
N GLU A 80 -18.77 -16.02 5.48
CA GLU A 80 -18.93 -16.97 4.39
C GLU A 80 -19.50 -16.25 3.15
N GLY A 81 -18.69 -16.14 2.09
CA GLY A 81 -19.09 -15.54 0.80
C GLY A 81 -18.05 -14.65 0.14
N ARG A 82 -17.04 -14.17 0.88
CA ARG A 82 -16.08 -13.16 0.39
C ARG A 82 -14.78 -13.72 -0.20
N VAL A 83 -14.82 -14.95 -0.72
CA VAL A 83 -13.64 -15.71 -1.20
C VAL A 83 -12.93 -15.00 -2.37
N ALA A 84 -13.67 -14.33 -3.25
CA ALA A 84 -13.10 -13.66 -4.42
C ALA A 84 -12.22 -12.45 -4.01
N THR A 85 -12.70 -11.61 -3.10
CA THR A 85 -11.97 -10.44 -2.59
C THR A 85 -10.78 -10.86 -1.74
N LEU A 86 -10.93 -11.90 -0.92
CA LEU A 86 -9.82 -12.47 -0.15
C LEU A 86 -8.70 -12.98 -1.08
N LYS A 87 -9.06 -13.72 -2.14
CA LYS A 87 -8.09 -14.21 -3.14
C LYS A 87 -7.37 -13.06 -3.86
N ARG A 88 -8.08 -11.99 -4.25
CA ARG A 88 -7.46 -10.80 -4.86
C ARG A 88 -6.44 -10.15 -3.92
N ILE A 89 -6.75 -10.07 -2.63
CA ILE A 89 -5.83 -9.49 -1.63
C ILE A 89 -4.57 -10.36 -1.47
N GLU A 90 -4.72 -11.69 -1.45
CA GLU A 90 -3.60 -12.63 -1.36
C GLU A 90 -2.72 -12.61 -2.61
N ASP A 91 -3.33 -12.70 -3.79
CA ASP A 91 -2.63 -12.63 -5.07
C ASP A 91 -1.85 -11.31 -5.22
N PHE A 92 -2.40 -10.20 -4.73
CA PHE A 92 -1.74 -8.90 -4.76
C PHE A 92 -0.58 -8.81 -3.76
N ARG A 93 -0.75 -9.37 -2.56
CA ARG A 93 0.32 -9.43 -1.54
C ARG A 93 1.53 -10.22 -2.05
N ASP A 94 1.30 -11.34 -2.72
CA ASP A 94 2.35 -12.24 -3.18
C ASP A 94 3.14 -11.66 -4.38
N LYS A 95 2.56 -10.69 -5.10
CA LYS A 95 3.24 -9.92 -6.16
C LYS A 95 4.15 -8.82 -5.61
N LEU A 96 3.98 -8.38 -4.36
CA LEU A 96 4.83 -7.36 -3.75
C LEU A 96 6.18 -7.97 -3.35
N ALA A 97 7.26 -7.28 -3.70
CA ALA A 97 8.62 -7.74 -3.40
C ALA A 97 8.79 -8.03 -1.90
N GLU A 98 9.33 -9.21 -1.59
CA GLU A 98 9.35 -9.73 -0.22
C GLU A 98 10.24 -8.89 0.72
N LYS A 99 11.25 -8.19 0.18
CA LYS A 99 12.19 -7.31 0.89
C LYS A 99 11.60 -5.94 1.24
N ALA A 100 10.36 -5.90 1.73
CA ALA A 100 9.87 -4.72 2.43
C ALA A 100 10.69 -4.57 3.71
N ALA A 101 11.61 -3.59 3.77
CA ALA A 101 12.27 -3.26 5.02
C ALA A 101 11.17 -2.92 6.02
N LEU A 102 11.02 -3.75 7.06
CA LEU A 102 10.24 -3.36 8.22
C LEU A 102 10.80 -2.00 8.66
N PRO A 103 9.98 -0.97 8.89
CA PRO A 103 10.48 0.22 9.54
C PRO A 103 11.14 -0.26 10.84
N PRO A 104 12.39 0.12 11.12
CA PRO A 104 12.95 -0.13 12.44
C PRO A 104 11.91 0.38 13.44
N ARG A 105 11.64 -0.39 14.49
CA ARG A 105 10.61 -0.08 15.51
C ARG A 105 10.69 1.37 16.02
N ASP A 106 11.84 2.02 15.83
CA ASP A 106 12.15 3.41 16.15
C ASP A 106 11.49 4.48 15.25
N GLN A 107 10.86 4.14 14.12
CA GLN A 107 10.21 5.12 13.23
C GLN A 107 8.70 5.29 13.46
N VAL A 108 8.07 4.45 14.29
CA VAL A 108 6.62 4.54 14.61
C VAL A 108 6.36 5.51 15.77
N THR A 109 7.40 6.17 16.30
CA THR A 109 7.28 7.22 17.31
C THR A 109 7.84 8.54 16.81
N ARG A 110 7.05 9.27 16.01
CA ARG A 110 7.09 10.74 15.93
C ARG A 110 5.70 11.28 15.61
#